data_AF-A0A4U5PJ13-F1
#
_entry.id   AF-A0A4U5PJ13-F1
#
_cell.length_a   1.000
_cell.length_b   1.000
_cell.length_c   1.000
_cell.angle_alpha   90.00
_cell.angle_beta   90.00
_cell.angle_gamma   90.00
#
_symmetry.space_group_name_H-M   'P 1'
#
loop_
_entity.id
_entity.type
_entity.pdbx_description
1 polymer ?
#
loop_
_entity_poly.entity_id
_entity_poly.type
_entity_poly.pdbx_seq_one_letter_code
_entity_poly.pdbx_strand_id
1 'polypeptide(L)'
;MSIWSILLSSTTIWLTLYGVNQMSIQRYCSVPTIKDARKVVWLNIPFLMILSVMCCLVGFMVLAYFYYCNPLETGEINTPDQLVVLFAVKVTQNYPGVAGLFLACVFAASLSTVSAGYNSIAAVIYNDFVKPHFESRALLINKIVALLAGLISTGLAFACKPLGGILSSSVGLLGTTTGPVVGLFCLGVFAKNVSTKATIVGFIGSTAFCVFLWVSNVVEEPYKDYRLPTNSSLKGCHGHAFTPTKIPTSYDPHFGRPGAFYFSKISTFSYAFIGLFFVVLISLILSICIRTGHEKYSSERRHSLTWSGRPKKPSPLA
;
A
#
# COMPACT_ATOMS: atom_id res chain seq x y z
N MET A 1 -2.87 -2.34 -17.70
CA MET A 1 -3.48 -2.89 -16.46
C MET A 1 -4.77 -3.62 -16.83
N SER A 2 -4.99 -4.83 -16.32
CA SER A 2 -6.24 -5.59 -16.56
C SER A 2 -7.20 -5.39 -15.38
N ILE A 3 -8.52 -5.39 -15.65
CA ILE A 3 -9.56 -5.29 -14.60
C ILE A 3 -9.36 -6.38 -13.54
N TRP A 4 -9.00 -7.59 -13.96
CA TRP A 4 -8.75 -8.72 -13.05
C TRP A 4 -7.55 -8.48 -12.13
N SER A 5 -6.47 -7.91 -12.65
CA SER A 5 -5.27 -7.61 -11.84
C SER A 5 -5.56 -6.55 -10.78
N ILE A 6 -6.42 -5.56 -11.10
CA ILE A 6 -6.81 -4.53 -10.15
C ILE A 6 -7.74 -5.14 -9.10
N LEU A 7 -8.79 -5.86 -9.51
CA LEU A 7 -9.77 -6.42 -8.58
C LEU A 7 -9.09 -7.33 -7.55
N LEU A 8 -8.31 -8.31 -8.01
CA LEU A 8 -7.67 -9.30 -7.14
C LEU A 8 -6.66 -8.64 -6.18
N SER A 9 -5.82 -7.75 -6.69
CA SER A 9 -4.83 -7.09 -5.84
C SER A 9 -5.42 -6.05 -4.91
N SER A 10 -6.39 -5.27 -5.35
CA SER A 10 -7.10 -4.34 -4.49
C SER A 10 -7.78 -5.08 -3.36
N THR A 11 -8.44 -6.22 -3.62
CA THR A 11 -9.00 -7.06 -2.56
C THR A 11 -7.94 -7.49 -1.55
N THR A 12 -6.77 -7.94 -2.00
CA THR A 12 -5.65 -8.31 -1.10
C THR A 12 -5.15 -7.11 -0.27
N ILE A 13 -4.98 -5.94 -0.90
CA ILE A 13 -4.54 -4.72 -0.22
C ILE A 13 -5.57 -4.31 0.84
N TRP A 14 -6.85 -4.24 0.48
CA TRP A 14 -7.93 -3.88 1.41
C TRP A 14 -8.07 -4.88 2.55
N LEU A 15 -7.95 -6.18 2.27
CA LEU A 15 -7.92 -7.22 3.28
C LEU A 15 -6.75 -7.03 4.24
N THR A 16 -5.58 -6.62 3.75
CA THR A 16 -4.45 -6.30 4.62
C THR A 16 -4.76 -5.10 5.49
N LEU A 17 -5.18 -3.99 4.88
CA LEU A 17 -5.39 -2.71 5.55
C LEU A 17 -6.42 -2.82 6.67
N TYR A 18 -7.46 -3.63 6.51
CA TYR A 18 -8.51 -3.78 7.51
C TYR A 18 -8.41 -5.03 8.38
N GLY A 19 -7.82 -6.11 7.87
CA GLY A 19 -7.82 -7.41 8.55
C GLY A 19 -6.54 -7.73 9.31
N VAL A 20 -5.40 -7.21 8.87
CA VAL A 20 -4.07 -7.62 9.38
C VAL A 20 -3.22 -6.44 9.85
N ASN A 21 -3.45 -5.26 9.31
CA ASN A 21 -2.67 -4.08 9.63
C ASN A 21 -2.83 -3.66 11.10
N GLN A 22 -1.70 -3.50 11.78
CA GLN A 22 -1.66 -3.15 13.20
C GLN A 22 -2.38 -1.84 13.51
N MET A 23 -2.31 -0.84 12.62
CA MET A 23 -3.01 0.44 12.80
C MET A 23 -4.53 0.26 12.97
N SER A 24 -5.10 -0.69 12.22
CA SER A 24 -6.54 -0.98 12.23
C SER A 24 -6.90 -1.86 13.42
N ILE A 25 -6.10 -2.89 13.71
CA ILE A 25 -6.31 -3.80 14.84
C ILE A 25 -6.32 -3.02 16.17
N GLN A 26 -5.39 -2.09 16.36
CA GLN A 26 -5.34 -1.25 17.56
C GLN A 26 -6.65 -0.47 17.76
N ARG A 27 -7.19 0.13 16.69
CA ARG A 27 -8.46 0.86 16.75
C ARG A 27 -9.64 -0.04 17.11
N TYR A 28 -9.64 -1.28 16.64
CA TYR A 28 -10.68 -2.25 17.00
C TYR A 28 -10.56 -2.74 18.44
N CYS A 29 -9.36 -2.81 19.00
CA CYS A 29 -9.15 -3.20 20.40
C CYS A 29 -9.41 -2.06 21.38
N SER A 30 -9.43 -0.80 20.93
CA SER A 30 -9.75 0.36 21.77
C SER A 30 -11.26 0.56 22.01
N VAL A 31 -12.12 -0.17 21.30
CA VAL A 31 -13.58 -0.12 21.51
C VAL A 31 -14.05 -1.24 22.44
N PRO A 32 -15.08 -1.00 23.28
CA PRO A 32 -15.45 -1.90 24.36
C PRO A 32 -16.04 -3.23 23.89
N THR A 33 -16.67 -3.28 22.71
CA THR A 33 -17.34 -4.48 22.22
C THR A 33 -17.03 -4.79 20.76
N ILE A 34 -17.07 -6.07 20.38
CA ILE A 34 -16.92 -6.53 18.99
C ILE A 34 -18.04 -5.96 18.09
N LYS A 35 -19.24 -5.75 18.65
CA LYS A 35 -20.36 -5.12 17.91
C LYS A 35 -20.00 -3.68 17.52
N ASP A 36 -19.38 -2.94 18.43
CA ASP A 36 -18.96 -1.56 18.16
C ASP A 36 -17.77 -1.51 17.20
N ALA A 37 -16.80 -2.43 17.32
CA ALA A 37 -15.72 -2.57 16.35
C ALA A 37 -16.25 -2.79 14.93
N ARG A 38 -17.29 -3.63 14.78
CA ARG A 38 -17.95 -3.87 13.49
C ARG A 38 -18.64 -2.60 12.97
N LYS A 39 -19.31 -1.83 13.84
CA LYS A 39 -19.92 -0.54 13.45
C LYS A 39 -18.85 0.45 12.95
N VAL A 40 -17.70 0.54 13.62
CA VAL A 40 -16.59 1.40 13.19
C VAL A 40 -16.14 1.06 11.77
N VAL A 41 -15.99 -0.23 11.46
CA VAL A 41 -15.62 -0.67 10.10
C VAL A 41 -16.70 -0.30 9.09
N TRP A 42 -17.97 -0.60 9.37
CA TRP A 42 -19.08 -0.27 8.47
C TRP A 42 -19.26 1.23 8.24
N LEU A 43 -18.99 2.06 9.25
CA LEU A 43 -19.05 3.52 9.13
C LEU A 43 -17.90 4.07 8.31
N ASN A 44 -16.73 3.44 8.37
CA ASN A 44 -15.54 3.88 7.63
C ASN A 44 -15.66 3.64 6.11
N ILE A 45 -16.34 2.56 5.68
CA ILE A 45 -16.50 2.22 4.25
C ILE A 45 -17.14 3.36 3.43
N PRO A 46 -18.35 3.89 3.76
CA PRO A 46 -18.96 4.95 2.96
C PRO A 46 -18.15 6.24 3.00
N PHE A 47 -17.51 6.57 4.12
CA PHE A 47 -16.64 7.74 4.23
C PHE A 47 -15.45 7.66 3.26
N LEU A 48 -14.80 6.50 3.21
CA LEU A 48 -13.69 6.24 2.29
C LEU A 48 -14.14 6.26 0.82
N MET A 49 -15.34 5.74 0.53
CA MET A 49 -15.91 5.79 -0.83
C MET A 49 -16.16 7.23 -1.27
N ILE A 50 -16.77 8.06 -0.41
CA ILE A 50 -16.99 9.49 -0.68
C ILE A 50 -15.66 10.20 -0.91
N LEU A 51 -14.67 9.98 -0.05
CA LEU A 51 -13.35 10.58 -0.19
C LEU A 51 -12.69 10.19 -1.51
N SER A 52 -12.80 8.91 -1.89
CA SER A 52 -12.24 8.40 -3.15
C SER A 52 -12.90 9.05 -4.37
N VAL A 53 -14.22 9.20 -4.37
CA VAL A 53 -14.95 9.93 -5.44
C VAL A 53 -14.51 11.39 -5.50
N MET A 54 -14.38 12.07 -4.36
CA MET A 54 -13.89 13.45 -4.29
C MET A 54 -12.47 13.58 -4.87
N CYS A 55 -11.56 12.66 -4.53
CA CYS A 55 -10.21 12.62 -5.10
C CYS A 55 -10.24 12.45 -6.63
N CYS A 56 -11.08 11.56 -7.16
CA CYS A 56 -11.25 11.41 -8.61
C CYS A 56 -11.78 12.68 -9.28
N LEU A 57 -12.78 13.33 -8.67
CA LEU A 57 -13.31 14.61 -9.16
C LEU A 57 -12.26 15.70 -9.22
N VAL A 58 -11.41 15.82 -8.18
CA VAL A 58 -10.28 16.75 -8.20
C VAL A 58 -9.32 16.42 -9.35
N GLY A 59 -9.04 15.14 -9.61
CA GLY A 59 -8.26 14.71 -10.77
C GLY A 59 -8.85 15.15 -12.11
N PHE A 60 -10.16 15.02 -12.29
CA PHE A 60 -10.85 15.51 -13.50
C PHE A 60 -10.80 17.03 -13.62
N MET A 61 -10.97 17.77 -12.51
CA MET A 61 -10.88 19.22 -12.50
C MET A 61 -9.48 19.71 -12.90
N VAL A 62 -8.44 19.07 -12.38
CA VAL A 62 -7.04 19.35 -12.73
C VAL A 62 -6.80 19.09 -14.22
N LEU A 63 -7.29 17.96 -14.74
CA LEU A 63 -7.19 17.62 -16.16
C LEU A 63 -7.89 18.66 -17.04
N ALA A 64 -9.12 19.05 -16.69
CA ALA A 64 -9.89 20.04 -17.42
C ALA A 64 -9.22 21.42 -17.40
N TYR A 65 -8.66 21.83 -16.26
CA TYR A 65 -8.00 23.12 -16.10
C TYR A 65 -6.70 23.23 -16.93
N PHE A 66 -5.89 22.17 -16.94
CA PHE A 66 -4.62 22.13 -17.68
C PHE A 66 -4.72 21.49 -19.07
N TYR A 67 -5.93 21.29 -19.59
CA TYR A 67 -6.14 20.57 -20.85
C TYR A 67 -5.46 21.25 -22.05
N TYR A 68 -5.52 22.58 -22.11
CA TYR A 68 -4.97 23.38 -23.21
C TYR A 68 -3.57 23.94 -22.96
N CYS A 69 -3.05 23.78 -21.74
CA CYS A 69 -1.70 24.16 -21.39
C CYS A 69 -1.20 23.32 -20.22
N ASN A 70 -0.38 22.31 -20.53
CA ASN A 70 0.19 21.44 -19.52
C ASN A 70 1.39 22.12 -18.81
N PRO A 71 1.34 22.32 -17.48
CA PRO A 71 2.42 22.98 -16.74
C PRO A 71 3.73 22.16 -16.70
N LEU A 72 3.69 20.86 -17.02
CA LEU A 72 4.90 20.05 -17.22
C LEU A 72 5.63 20.41 -18.53
N GLU A 73 4.91 20.85 -19.55
CA GLU A 73 5.46 21.16 -20.88
C GLU A 73 5.98 22.59 -20.96
N THR A 74 5.43 23.49 -20.15
CA THR A 74 5.92 24.87 -19.98
C THR A 74 7.10 24.96 -19.01
N GLY A 75 7.42 23.87 -18.30
CA GLY A 75 8.50 23.84 -17.30
C GLY A 75 8.16 24.51 -15.97
N GLU A 76 6.88 24.81 -15.72
CA GLU A 76 6.42 25.38 -14.43
C GLU A 76 6.53 24.36 -13.29
N ILE A 77 6.39 23.06 -13.60
CA ILE A 77 6.60 21.95 -12.66
C ILE A 77 7.55 20.91 -13.22
N ASN A 78 8.29 20.27 -12.30
CA ASN A 78 9.26 19.23 -12.64
C ASN A 78 8.65 17.82 -12.55
N THR A 79 7.66 17.62 -11.68
CA THR A 79 7.06 16.31 -11.42
C THR A 79 5.53 16.39 -11.46
N PRO A 80 4.85 15.32 -11.92
CA PRO A 80 3.39 15.27 -11.95
C PRO A 80 2.77 15.33 -10.55
N ASP A 81 3.52 14.96 -9.50
CA ASP A 81 3.05 14.98 -8.11
C ASP A 81 2.75 16.41 -7.60
N GLN A 82 3.30 17.44 -8.24
CA GLN A 82 3.08 18.84 -7.88
C GLN A 82 1.79 19.43 -8.49
N LEU A 83 1.14 18.71 -9.41
CA LEU A 83 0.07 19.25 -10.25
C LEU A 83 -1.15 19.69 -9.45
N VAL A 84 -1.58 18.90 -8.46
CA VAL A 84 -2.75 19.21 -7.62
C VAL A 84 -2.49 20.42 -6.73
N VAL A 85 -1.26 20.55 -6.20
CA VAL A 85 -0.88 21.70 -5.38
C VAL A 85 -0.83 22.97 -6.23
N LEU A 86 -0.24 22.90 -7.43
CA LEU A 86 -0.23 24.02 -8.37
C LEU A 86 -1.64 24.45 -8.76
N PHE A 87 -2.53 23.49 -9.05
CA PHE A 87 -3.94 23.76 -9.34
C PHE A 87 -4.61 24.50 -8.18
N ALA A 88 -4.45 24.01 -6.94
CA ALA A 88 -5.03 24.64 -5.77
C ALA A 88 -4.54 26.08 -5.60
N VAL A 89 -3.23 26.33 -5.75
CA VAL A 89 -2.65 27.68 -5.68
C VAL A 89 -3.22 28.58 -6.77
N LYS A 90 -3.27 28.12 -8.03
CA LYS A 90 -3.80 28.90 -9.17
C LYS A 90 -5.27 29.27 -9.01
N VAL A 91 -6.11 28.34 -8.60
CA VAL A 91 -7.56 28.58 -8.42
C VAL A 91 -7.83 29.51 -7.24
N THR A 92 -6.98 29.50 -6.22
CA THR A 92 -7.15 30.30 -5.00
C THR A 92 -6.36 31.60 -5.00
N GLN A 93 -5.77 32.01 -6.14
CA GLN A 93 -4.96 33.25 -6.23
C GLN A 93 -5.71 34.50 -5.76
N ASN A 94 -7.02 34.56 -5.99
CA ASN A 94 -7.86 35.70 -5.61
C ASN A 94 -8.32 35.67 -4.13
N TYR A 95 -8.08 34.57 -3.41
CA TYR A 95 -8.53 34.36 -2.04
C TYR A 95 -7.35 34.11 -1.10
N PRO A 96 -6.73 35.17 -0.55
CA PRO A 96 -5.57 35.02 0.32
C PRO A 96 -5.90 34.13 1.54
N GLY A 97 -4.96 33.25 1.90
CA GLY A 97 -5.10 32.32 3.02
C GLY A 97 -5.69 30.95 2.66
N VAL A 98 -6.52 30.84 1.61
CA VAL A 98 -7.15 29.54 1.23
C VAL A 98 -6.11 28.53 0.73
N ALA A 99 -5.13 28.98 -0.05
CA ALA A 99 -3.99 28.13 -0.47
C ALA A 99 -3.21 27.58 0.73
N GLY A 100 -2.99 28.42 1.75
CA GLY A 100 -2.31 28.03 2.99
C GLY A 100 -3.13 27.04 3.82
N LEU A 101 -4.45 27.26 3.91
CA LEU A 101 -5.36 26.33 4.57
C LEU A 101 -5.38 24.97 3.89
N PHE A 102 -5.45 24.93 2.55
CA PHE A 102 -5.35 23.69 1.78
C PHE A 102 -4.04 22.93 2.09
N LEU A 103 -2.91 23.63 2.06
CA LEU A 103 -1.61 23.03 2.34
C LEU A 103 -1.54 22.52 3.80
N ALA A 104 -2.09 23.26 4.76
CA ALA A 104 -2.19 22.83 6.16
C ALA A 104 -3.02 21.55 6.30
N CYS A 105 -4.15 21.42 5.59
CA CYS A 105 -4.96 20.20 5.58
C CYS A 105 -4.20 19.00 5.01
N VAL A 106 -3.44 19.17 3.93
CA VAL A 106 -2.60 18.11 3.34
C VAL A 106 -1.54 17.63 4.32
N PHE A 107 -0.86 18.56 5.00
CA PHE A 107 0.13 18.20 6.02
C PHE A 107 -0.50 17.52 7.24
N ALA A 108 -1.64 18.02 7.72
CA ALA A 108 -2.36 17.41 8.85
C ALA A 108 -2.82 15.97 8.53
N ALA A 109 -3.37 15.74 7.32
CA ALA A 109 -3.78 14.42 6.87
C ALA A 109 -2.58 13.45 6.79
N SER A 110 -1.46 13.91 6.21
CA SER A 110 -0.23 13.11 6.11
C SER A 110 0.34 12.77 7.49
N LEU A 111 0.42 13.76 8.38
CA LEU A 111 0.96 13.58 9.73
C LEU A 111 0.09 12.64 10.58
N SER A 112 -1.23 12.65 10.40
CA SER A 112 -2.14 11.74 11.11
C SER A 112 -1.88 10.27 10.78
N THR A 113 -1.56 9.97 9.51
CA THR A 113 -1.27 8.60 9.05
C THR A 113 0.10 8.15 9.53
N VAL A 114 1.10 9.03 9.37
CA VAL A 114 2.48 8.78 9.79
C VAL A 114 2.58 8.56 11.29
N SER A 115 1.88 9.37 12.09
CA SER A 115 1.82 9.24 13.55
C SER A 115 1.23 7.88 13.98
N ALA A 116 0.12 7.46 13.37
CA ALA A 116 -0.47 6.15 13.64
C ALA A 116 0.48 4.99 13.25
N GLY A 117 1.23 5.17 12.16
CA GLY A 117 2.26 4.22 11.72
C GLY A 117 3.39 4.07 12.74
N TYR A 118 4.00 5.16 13.19
CA TYR A 118 5.08 5.11 14.19
C TYR A 118 4.61 4.54 15.52
N ASN A 119 3.39 4.89 15.96
CA ASN A 119 2.80 4.30 17.17
C ASN A 119 2.60 2.79 17.03
N SER A 120 2.20 2.32 15.85
CA SER A 120 2.01 0.89 15.58
C SER A 120 3.35 0.15 15.56
N ILE A 121 4.39 0.71 14.93
CA ILE A 121 5.74 0.14 14.91
C ILE A 121 6.29 0.04 16.34
N ALA A 122 6.17 1.09 17.13
CA ALA A 122 6.60 1.10 18.52
C ALA A 122 5.88 0.01 19.34
N ALA A 123 4.56 -0.09 19.19
CA ALA A 123 3.77 -1.11 19.89
C ALA A 123 4.13 -2.54 19.48
N VAL A 124 4.43 -2.80 18.20
CA VAL A 124 4.87 -4.12 17.70
C VAL A 124 6.24 -4.46 18.27
N ILE A 125 7.21 -3.56 18.15
CA ILE A 125 8.57 -3.76 18.69
C ILE A 125 8.52 -4.04 20.20
N TYR A 126 7.71 -3.25 20.93
CA TYR A 126 7.58 -3.43 22.36
C TYR A 126 6.92 -4.76 22.73
N ASN A 127 5.76 -5.10 22.17
CA ASN A 127 5.03 -6.31 22.56
C ASN A 127 5.74 -7.60 22.11
N ASP A 128 6.35 -7.60 20.93
CA ASP A 128 6.89 -8.82 20.34
C ASP A 128 8.33 -9.11 20.78
N PHE A 129 9.15 -8.08 21.02
CA PHE A 129 10.58 -8.25 21.32
C PHE A 129 10.98 -7.82 22.73
N VAL A 130 10.45 -6.69 23.22
CA VAL A 130 10.87 -6.10 24.50
C VAL A 130 10.14 -6.74 25.68
N LYS A 131 8.81 -6.75 25.66
CA LYS A 131 7.95 -7.24 26.75
C LYS A 131 8.29 -8.68 27.21
N PRO A 132 8.66 -9.63 26.34
CA PRO A 132 9.06 -10.97 26.79
C PRO A 132 10.32 -11.01 27.65
N HIS A 133 11.19 -10.00 27.55
CA HIS A 133 12.50 -9.96 28.22
C HIS A 133 12.59 -8.86 29.29
N PHE A 134 11.89 -7.74 29.11
CA PHE A 134 11.93 -6.57 29.97
C PHE A 134 10.53 -5.94 30.08
N GLU A 135 9.92 -6.02 31.27
CA GLU A 135 8.59 -5.47 31.52
C GLU A 135 8.61 -3.98 31.91
N SER A 136 9.76 -3.47 32.34
CA SER A 136 9.91 -2.12 32.90
C SER A 136 10.01 -1.01 31.84
N ARG A 137 9.33 0.13 32.09
CA ARG A 137 9.38 1.40 31.31
C ARG A 137 8.80 1.34 29.89
N ALA A 138 7.72 0.59 29.67
CA ALA A 138 6.98 0.50 28.40
C ALA A 138 6.78 1.83 27.67
N LEU A 139 6.34 2.87 28.40
CA LEU A 139 6.05 4.18 27.83
C LEU A 139 7.30 4.88 27.29
N LEU A 140 8.41 4.83 28.02
CA LEU A 140 9.66 5.45 27.60
C LEU A 140 10.21 4.76 26.36
N ILE A 141 10.19 3.43 26.35
CA ILE A 141 10.67 2.61 25.23
C ILE A 141 9.83 2.90 23.98
N ASN A 142 8.51 2.91 24.09
CA ASN A 142 7.63 3.25 22.96
C ASN A 142 7.91 4.64 22.40
N LYS A 143 8.13 5.66 23.26
CA LYS A 143 8.48 7.01 22.83
C LYS A 143 9.82 7.05 22.08
N ILE A 144 10.84 6.35 22.59
CA ILE A 144 12.17 6.29 21.95
C ILE A 144 12.07 5.59 20.59
N VAL A 145 11.39 4.45 20.51
CA VAL A 145 11.22 3.70 19.26
C VAL A 145 10.46 4.52 18.22
N ALA A 146 9.39 5.21 18.62
CA ALA A 146 8.65 6.09 17.72
C ALA A 146 9.50 7.26 17.20
N LEU A 147 10.34 7.86 18.06
CA LEU A 147 11.26 8.93 17.66
C LEU A 147 12.31 8.41 16.67
N LEU A 148 12.94 7.28 16.95
CA LEU A 148 13.94 6.67 16.06
C LEU A 148 13.32 6.28 14.71
N ALA A 149 12.13 5.68 14.72
CA ALA A 149 11.41 5.36 13.49
C ALA A 149 11.16 6.63 12.63
N GLY A 150 10.76 7.74 13.26
CA GLY A 150 10.56 9.03 12.59
C GLY A 150 11.85 9.65 12.03
N LEU A 151 12.97 9.52 12.73
CA LEU A 151 14.27 9.98 12.22
C LEU A 151 14.72 9.15 11.01
N ILE A 152 14.61 7.83 11.09
CA ILE A 152 14.98 6.91 10.01
C ILE A 152 14.11 7.16 8.76
N SER A 153 12.79 7.26 8.92
CA SER A 153 11.88 7.53 7.79
C SER A 153 12.13 8.90 7.16
N THR A 154 12.49 9.92 7.95
CA THR A 154 12.87 11.24 7.42
C THR A 154 14.17 11.16 6.63
N GLY A 155 15.16 10.40 7.11
CA GLY A 155 16.38 10.11 6.36
C GLY A 155 16.11 9.40 5.04
N LEU A 156 15.24 8.38 5.07
CA LEU A 156 14.81 7.65 3.86
C LEU A 156 14.05 8.56 2.87
N ALA A 157 13.27 9.53 3.36
CA ALA A 157 12.54 10.46 2.49
C ALA A 157 13.48 11.27 1.59
N PHE A 158 14.67 11.66 2.06
CA PHE A 158 15.68 12.32 1.22
C PHE A 158 16.28 11.39 0.15
N ALA A 159 16.28 10.08 0.40
CA ALA A 159 16.76 9.07 -0.53
C ALA A 159 15.70 8.63 -1.56
N CYS A 160 14.48 9.18 -1.54
CA CYS A 160 13.39 8.77 -2.43
C CYS A 160 13.46 9.30 -3.87
N LYS A 161 14.36 10.25 -4.18
CA LYS A 161 14.49 10.86 -5.51
C LYS A 161 14.60 9.88 -6.70
N PRO A 162 15.33 8.73 -6.61
CA PRO A 162 15.46 7.80 -7.72
C PRO A 162 14.28 6.81 -7.83
N LEU A 163 13.25 6.87 -6.98
CA LEU A 163 12.11 5.95 -7.02
C LEU A 163 11.14 6.21 -8.20
N GLY A 164 11.51 7.07 -9.17
CA GLY A 164 10.67 7.41 -10.31
C GLY A 164 9.30 7.96 -9.88
N GLY A 165 8.22 7.36 -10.39
CA GLY A 165 6.85 7.72 -9.99
C GLY A 165 6.52 7.28 -8.57
N ILE A 166 6.39 8.25 -7.65
CA ILE A 166 6.19 8.03 -6.21
C ILE A 166 5.00 7.10 -5.95
N LEU A 167 3.85 7.36 -6.60
CA LEU A 167 2.65 6.53 -6.44
C LEU A 167 2.88 5.06 -6.81
N SER A 168 3.46 4.81 -7.99
CA SER A 168 3.72 3.46 -8.48
C SER A 168 4.68 2.70 -7.57
N SER A 169 5.73 3.38 -7.10
CA SER A 169 6.73 2.83 -6.19
C SER A 169 6.17 2.57 -4.80
N SER A 170 5.35 3.47 -4.25
CA SER A 170 4.65 3.27 -2.98
C SER A 170 3.66 2.10 -3.04
N VAL A 171 2.85 1.99 -4.09
CA VAL A 171 1.92 0.86 -4.28
C VAL A 171 2.69 -0.45 -4.45
N GLY A 172 3.80 -0.45 -5.20
CA GLY A 172 4.64 -1.63 -5.37
C GLY A 172 5.27 -2.11 -4.05
N LEU A 173 5.77 -1.19 -3.23
CA LEU A 173 6.34 -1.50 -1.91
C LEU A 173 5.28 -2.02 -0.94
N LEU A 174 4.10 -1.38 -0.92
CA LEU A 174 2.95 -1.86 -0.16
C LEU A 174 2.55 -3.26 -0.62
N GLY A 175 2.38 -3.50 -1.92
CA GLY A 175 1.99 -4.81 -2.45
C GLY A 175 2.99 -5.92 -2.11
N THR A 176 4.28 -5.63 -2.23
CA THR A 176 5.37 -6.57 -1.96
C THR A 176 5.41 -7.05 -0.51
N THR A 177 5.01 -6.20 0.44
CA THR A 177 5.01 -6.51 1.88
C THR A 177 3.66 -7.06 2.34
N THR A 178 2.56 -6.44 1.90
CA THR A 178 1.20 -6.78 2.33
C THR A 178 0.71 -8.12 1.75
N GLY A 179 1.06 -8.43 0.51
CA GLY A 179 0.66 -9.67 -0.16
C GLY A 179 1.09 -10.94 0.58
N PRO A 180 2.40 -11.14 0.83
CA PRO A 180 2.90 -12.30 1.56
C PRO A 180 2.34 -12.42 2.98
N VAL A 181 2.15 -11.29 3.67
CA VAL A 181 1.56 -11.24 5.02
C VAL A 181 0.12 -11.73 5.00
N VAL A 182 -0.71 -11.30 4.06
CA VAL A 182 -2.07 -11.83 3.93
C VAL A 182 -2.04 -13.31 3.54
N GLY A 183 -1.11 -13.74 2.70
CA GLY A 183 -0.91 -15.16 2.38
C GLY A 183 -0.70 -16.02 3.63
N LEU A 184 0.13 -15.56 4.58
CA LEU A 184 0.33 -16.22 5.87
C LEU A 184 -0.97 -16.33 6.68
N PHE A 185 -1.73 -15.23 6.79
CA PHE A 185 -3.00 -15.22 7.50
C PHE A 185 -4.05 -16.12 6.83
N CYS A 186 -4.14 -16.11 5.51
CA CYS A 186 -5.01 -16.99 4.75
C CYS A 186 -4.67 -18.46 4.99
N LEU A 187 -3.39 -18.84 4.97
CA LEU A 187 -2.97 -20.19 5.31
C LEU A 187 -3.39 -20.56 6.74
N GLY A 188 -3.16 -19.69 7.71
CA GLY A 188 -3.53 -19.95 9.11
C GLY A 188 -5.03 -20.09 9.36
N VAL A 189 -5.87 -19.37 8.61
CA VAL A 189 -7.33 -19.39 8.77
C VAL A 189 -7.98 -20.55 8.02
N PHE A 190 -7.54 -20.81 6.78
CA PHE A 190 -8.20 -21.73 5.85
C PHE A 190 -7.52 -23.09 5.73
N ALA A 191 -6.21 -23.20 5.95
CA ALA A 191 -5.49 -24.45 5.74
C ALA A 191 -5.34 -25.23 7.06
N LYS A 192 -5.82 -26.48 7.08
CA LYS A 192 -5.84 -27.34 8.27
C LYS A 192 -4.47 -27.94 8.61
N ASN A 193 -3.68 -28.30 7.60
CA ASN A 193 -2.47 -29.10 7.73
C ASN A 193 -1.29 -28.47 6.97
N VAL A 194 -0.75 -27.35 7.45
CA VAL A 194 0.44 -26.70 6.89
C VAL A 194 1.58 -26.75 7.90
N SER A 195 2.79 -27.06 7.44
CA SER A 195 3.99 -27.16 8.28
C SER A 195 4.57 -25.77 8.54
N THR A 196 4.92 -25.43 9.79
CA THR A 196 5.49 -24.10 10.11
C THR A 196 6.79 -23.83 9.37
N LYS A 197 7.63 -24.86 9.17
CA LYS A 197 8.86 -24.73 8.37
C LYS A 197 8.54 -24.39 6.90
N ALA A 198 7.55 -25.06 6.31
CA ALA A 198 7.09 -24.78 4.95
C ALA A 198 6.47 -23.38 4.82
N THR A 199 5.74 -22.93 5.84
CA THR A 199 5.17 -21.59 5.93
C THR A 199 6.25 -20.51 5.97
N ILE A 200 7.28 -20.67 6.80
CA ILE A 200 8.39 -19.71 6.91
C ILE A 200 9.16 -19.63 5.58
N VAL A 201 9.50 -20.77 4.97
CA VAL A 201 10.21 -20.80 3.68
C VAL A 201 9.37 -20.18 2.57
N GLY A 202 8.06 -20.47 2.52
CA GLY A 202 7.16 -19.86 1.54
C GLY A 202 7.03 -18.35 1.71
N PHE A 203 6.95 -17.86 2.95
CA PHE A 203 6.91 -16.43 3.24
C PHE A 203 8.20 -15.70 2.83
N ILE A 204 9.37 -16.22 3.22
CA ILE A 204 10.66 -15.60 2.88
C ILE A 204 10.88 -15.65 1.36
N GLY A 205 10.63 -16.81 0.74
CA GLY A 205 10.79 -16.98 -0.71
C GLY A 205 9.88 -16.08 -1.53
N SER A 206 8.59 -15.99 -1.15
CA SER A 206 7.65 -15.12 -1.84
C SER A 206 7.94 -13.64 -1.62
N THR A 207 8.38 -13.24 -0.42
CA THR A 207 8.74 -11.85 -0.12
C THR A 207 9.98 -11.46 -0.93
N ALA A 208 11.02 -12.31 -0.95
CA ALA A 208 12.23 -12.09 -1.74
C ALA A 208 11.91 -11.98 -3.25
N PHE A 209 11.03 -12.85 -3.76
CA PHE A 209 10.59 -12.78 -5.15
C PHE A 209 9.84 -11.47 -5.46
N CYS A 210 8.91 -11.04 -4.60
CA CYS A 210 8.19 -9.78 -4.80
C CYS A 210 9.12 -8.55 -4.70
N VAL A 211 10.08 -8.56 -3.77
CA VAL A 211 11.12 -7.51 -3.67
C VAL A 211 11.95 -7.47 -4.94
N PHE A 212 12.34 -8.63 -5.50
CA PHE A 212 13.02 -8.69 -6.78
C PHE A 212 12.20 -8.05 -7.90
N LEU A 213 10.91 -8.38 -8.04
CA LEU A 213 10.01 -7.76 -9.02
C LEU A 213 9.94 -6.23 -8.85
N TRP A 214 9.81 -5.76 -7.60
CA TRP A 214 9.75 -4.34 -7.29
C TRP A 214 11.06 -3.61 -7.63
N VAL A 215 12.21 -4.15 -7.23
CA VAL A 215 13.52 -3.58 -7.58
C VAL A 215 13.73 -3.57 -9.09
N SER A 216 13.40 -4.65 -9.80
CA SER A 216 13.49 -4.67 -11.27
C SER A 216 12.63 -3.58 -11.93
N ASN A 217 11.42 -3.35 -11.42
CA ASN A 217 10.54 -2.29 -11.92
C ASN A 217 11.09 -0.88 -11.65
N VAL A 218 11.63 -0.64 -10.44
CA VAL A 218 12.22 0.65 -10.07
C VAL A 218 13.52 0.94 -10.81
N VAL A 219 14.35 -0.08 -11.07
CA VAL A 219 15.64 0.11 -11.75
C VAL A 219 15.46 0.38 -13.25
N GLU A 220 14.54 -0.35 -13.91
CA GLU A 220 14.34 -0.18 -15.35
C GLU A 220 13.36 0.93 -15.73
N GLU A 221 12.46 1.31 -14.81
CA GLU A 221 11.40 2.28 -15.02
C GLU A 221 10.74 2.18 -16.42
N PRO A 222 10.11 1.05 -16.78
CA PRO A 222 9.72 0.76 -18.16
C PRO A 222 8.68 1.72 -18.76
N TYR A 223 8.09 2.59 -17.93
CA TYR A 223 7.07 3.58 -18.29
C TYR A 223 7.49 5.03 -17.99
N LYS A 224 8.78 5.31 -17.75
CA LYS A 224 9.28 6.65 -17.37
C LYS A 224 8.86 7.76 -18.34
N ASP A 225 8.99 7.49 -19.63
CA ASP A 225 8.69 8.45 -20.70
C ASP A 225 7.27 8.30 -21.28
N TYR A 226 6.49 7.35 -20.75
CA TYR A 226 5.14 7.10 -21.22
C TYR A 226 4.19 8.13 -20.63
N ARG A 227 3.84 9.14 -21.44
CA ARG A 227 2.85 10.16 -21.10
C ARG A 227 1.76 10.19 -22.16
N LEU A 228 0.51 10.34 -21.71
CA LEU A 228 -0.61 10.52 -22.63
C LEU A 228 -0.47 11.86 -23.36
N PRO A 229 -0.80 11.93 -24.66
CA PRO A 229 -0.70 13.15 -25.44
C PRO A 229 -1.65 14.21 -24.87
N THR A 230 -1.16 15.43 -24.76
CA THR A 230 -1.91 16.60 -24.31
C THR A 230 -2.33 17.46 -25.50
N ASN A 231 -3.31 18.35 -25.30
CA ASN A 231 -3.78 19.29 -26.31
C ASN A 231 -3.23 20.71 -26.06
N SER A 232 -1.94 20.79 -25.70
CA SER A 232 -1.25 22.06 -25.48
C SER A 232 -1.13 22.84 -26.79
N SER A 233 -1.50 24.12 -26.77
CA SER A 233 -1.44 25.01 -27.94
C SER A 233 -0.86 26.38 -27.58
N LEU A 234 -0.27 27.07 -28.56
CA LEU A 234 0.25 28.44 -28.37
C LEU A 234 -0.81 29.41 -27.83
N LYS A 235 -2.06 29.26 -28.30
CA LYS A 235 -3.20 30.04 -27.83
C LYS A 235 -3.63 29.66 -26.41
N GLY A 236 -3.64 28.37 -26.09
CA GLY A 236 -3.98 27.85 -24.75
C GLY A 236 -2.94 28.19 -23.69
N CYS A 237 -1.66 28.25 -24.07
CA CYS A 237 -0.56 28.64 -23.21
C CYS A 237 -0.25 30.13 -23.22
N HIS A 238 -1.15 31.00 -23.71
CA HIS A 238 -0.97 32.46 -23.69
C HIS A 238 0.39 32.95 -24.26
N GLY A 239 0.90 32.27 -25.29
CA GLY A 239 2.19 32.62 -25.90
C GLY A 239 3.45 32.12 -25.17
N HIS A 240 3.31 31.35 -24.09
CA HIS A 240 4.45 30.69 -23.45
C HIS A 240 5.00 29.56 -24.34
N ALA A 241 6.33 29.43 -24.37
CA ALA A 241 6.99 28.31 -25.03
C ALA A 241 6.64 27.00 -24.30
N PHE A 242 6.34 25.95 -25.05
CA PHE A 242 6.05 24.63 -24.50
C PHE A 242 6.71 23.54 -25.37
N THR A 243 7.14 22.47 -24.72
CA THR A 243 7.66 21.27 -25.38
C THR A 243 6.60 20.17 -25.31
N PRO A 244 5.90 19.85 -26.42
CA PRO A 244 4.82 18.89 -26.39
C PRO A 244 5.34 17.49 -26.03
N THR A 245 4.70 16.85 -25.06
CA THR A 245 5.00 15.46 -24.72
C THR A 245 4.43 14.53 -25.78
N LYS A 246 5.31 13.77 -26.45
CA LYS A 246 4.92 12.77 -27.44
C LYS A 246 5.17 11.38 -26.88
N ILE A 247 4.26 10.44 -27.14
CA ILE A 247 4.52 9.02 -26.90
C ILE A 247 5.71 8.63 -27.80
N PRO A 248 6.81 8.09 -27.25
CA PRO A 248 7.90 7.61 -28.09
C PRO A 248 7.37 6.49 -29.00
N THR A 249 7.67 6.56 -30.30
CA THR A 249 7.14 5.62 -31.32
C THR A 249 7.51 4.16 -31.09
N SER A 250 8.51 3.91 -30.23
CA SER A 250 8.95 2.58 -29.83
C SER A 250 8.15 1.96 -28.69
N TYR A 251 7.34 2.72 -27.95
CA TYR A 251 6.61 2.21 -26.78
C TYR A 251 5.33 1.46 -27.19
N ASP A 252 5.14 0.28 -26.60
CA ASP A 252 3.85 -0.40 -26.62
C ASP A 252 3.06 -0.02 -25.34
N PRO A 253 1.81 0.47 -25.45
CA PRO A 253 0.97 0.76 -24.28
C PRO A 253 0.77 -0.40 -23.31
N HIS A 254 0.88 -1.64 -23.79
CA HIS A 254 0.72 -2.86 -23.01
C HIS A 254 2.04 -3.43 -22.48
N PHE A 255 3.13 -3.28 -23.24
CA PHE A 255 4.40 -3.96 -22.96
C PHE A 255 5.59 -3.01 -22.69
N GLY A 256 5.32 -1.71 -22.59
CA GLY A 256 6.30 -0.68 -22.24
C GLY A 256 7.42 -0.55 -23.28
N ARG A 257 8.58 -0.08 -22.83
CA ARG A 257 9.77 0.09 -23.68
C ARG A 257 10.28 -1.26 -24.25
N PRO A 258 10.60 -1.35 -25.55
CA PRO A 258 11.23 -2.52 -26.15
C PRO A 258 12.66 -2.64 -25.63
N GLY A 259 13.03 -3.83 -25.12
CA GLY A 259 14.33 -4.09 -24.50
C GLY A 259 14.35 -4.03 -22.97
N ALA A 260 13.28 -3.57 -22.31
CA ALA A 260 13.16 -3.72 -20.85
C ALA A 260 12.94 -5.19 -20.47
N PHE A 261 13.53 -5.61 -19.36
CA PHE A 261 13.40 -6.94 -18.77
C PHE A 261 11.92 -7.31 -18.56
N TYR A 262 11.59 -8.56 -18.83
CA TYR A 262 10.18 -8.98 -18.83
C TYR A 262 9.50 -8.79 -17.48
N PHE A 263 10.19 -9.08 -16.38
CA PHE A 263 9.62 -8.96 -15.04
C PHE A 263 9.44 -7.52 -14.56
N SER A 264 10.24 -6.57 -15.07
CA SER A 264 10.08 -5.15 -14.71
C SER A 264 8.77 -4.57 -15.24
N LYS A 265 8.22 -5.14 -16.31
CA LYS A 265 6.99 -4.69 -16.97
C LYS A 265 5.72 -5.07 -16.21
N ILE A 266 5.81 -5.98 -15.25
CA ILE A 266 4.67 -6.37 -14.42
C ILE A 266 4.17 -5.14 -13.66
N SER A 267 2.86 -4.94 -13.68
CA SER A 267 2.25 -3.81 -12.98
C SER A 267 2.48 -3.91 -11.48
N THR A 268 2.97 -2.84 -10.87
CA THR A 268 3.20 -2.74 -9.41
C THR A 268 1.94 -3.04 -8.59
N PHE A 269 0.77 -2.77 -9.15
CA PHE A 269 -0.53 -3.09 -8.56
C PHE A 269 -0.75 -4.60 -8.44
N SER A 270 -0.06 -5.45 -9.21
CA SER A 270 -0.22 -6.91 -9.17
C SER A 270 0.55 -7.59 -8.03
N TYR A 271 1.52 -6.90 -7.42
CA TYR A 271 2.46 -7.51 -6.46
C TYR A 271 1.77 -8.04 -5.20
N ALA A 272 0.71 -7.39 -4.73
CA ALA A 272 -0.05 -7.86 -3.57
C ALA A 272 -0.64 -9.26 -3.81
N PHE A 273 -1.33 -9.45 -4.95
CA PHE A 273 -1.92 -10.74 -5.28
C PHE A 273 -0.84 -11.80 -5.59
N ILE A 274 0.22 -11.43 -6.31
CA ILE A 274 1.36 -12.33 -6.60
C ILE A 274 1.97 -12.82 -5.28
N GLY A 275 2.25 -11.92 -4.34
CA GLY A 275 2.82 -12.30 -3.05
C GLY A 275 1.92 -13.22 -2.24
N LEU A 276 0.61 -12.96 -2.22
CA LEU A 276 -0.35 -13.86 -1.58
C LEU A 276 -0.33 -15.26 -2.22
N PHE A 277 -0.40 -15.30 -3.55
CA PHE A 277 -0.46 -16.54 -4.31
C PHE A 277 0.80 -17.39 -4.12
N PHE A 278 1.98 -16.79 -4.21
CA PHE A 278 3.25 -17.50 -4.07
C PHE A 278 3.47 -18.02 -2.64
N VAL A 279 3.12 -17.26 -1.60
CA VAL A 279 3.17 -17.78 -0.22
C VAL A 279 2.28 -19.01 -0.09
N VAL A 280 1.02 -18.93 -0.51
CA VAL A 280 0.07 -20.05 -0.40
C VAL A 280 0.56 -21.26 -1.19
N LEU A 281 0.99 -21.05 -2.44
CA LEU A 281 1.45 -22.11 -3.32
C LEU A 281 2.70 -22.81 -2.78
N ILE A 282 3.76 -22.05 -2.48
CA ILE A 282 5.03 -22.61 -1.99
C ILE A 282 4.81 -23.34 -0.66
N SER A 283 4.05 -22.75 0.26
CA SER A 283 3.80 -23.36 1.57
C SER A 283 2.96 -24.65 1.48
N LEU A 284 1.99 -24.73 0.56
CA LEU A 284 1.22 -25.96 0.33
C LEU A 284 2.09 -27.06 -0.30
N ILE A 285 2.87 -26.73 -1.34
CA ILE A 285 3.76 -27.69 -2.00
C ILE A 285 4.81 -28.23 -1.02
N LEU A 286 5.48 -27.33 -0.28
CA LEU A 286 6.49 -27.74 0.69
C LEU A 286 5.87 -28.50 1.88
N SER A 287 4.60 -28.29 2.20
CA SER A 287 3.92 -29.06 3.26
C SER A 287 3.59 -30.50 2.85
N ILE A 288 3.55 -30.80 1.54
CA ILE A 288 3.44 -32.19 1.04
C ILE A 288 4.76 -32.93 1.30
N CYS A 289 5.90 -32.26 1.05
CA CYS A 289 7.23 -32.85 1.26
C CYS A 289 7.67 -32.86 2.73
N ILE A 290 7.38 -31.78 3.45
CA ILE A 290 7.75 -31.58 4.86
C ILE A 290 6.54 -31.89 5.72
N ARG A 291 6.45 -33.14 6.19
CA ARG A 291 5.36 -33.58 7.06
C ARG A 291 5.25 -32.69 8.30
N THR A 292 4.02 -32.30 8.66
CA THR A 292 3.77 -31.48 9.84
C THR A 292 4.26 -32.22 11.09
N GLY A 293 5.32 -31.72 11.74
CA GLY A 293 5.74 -32.26 13.03
C GLY A 293 4.66 -32.06 14.11
N HIS A 294 4.76 -32.83 15.20
CA HIS A 294 4.03 -32.54 16.43
C HIS A 294 4.57 -31.23 17.03
N GLU A 295 4.03 -30.11 16.59
CA GLU A 295 4.38 -28.82 17.17
C GLU A 295 3.66 -28.63 18.51
N LYS A 296 4.44 -28.29 19.54
CA LYS A 296 4.09 -28.17 20.96
C LYS A 296 2.83 -27.33 21.27
N TYR A 297 2.40 -26.50 20.31
CA TYR A 297 1.24 -25.61 20.41
C TYR A 297 0.05 -25.98 19.49
N SER A 298 0.15 -27.06 18.70
CA SER A 298 -0.71 -27.25 17.53
C SER A 298 -1.71 -28.40 17.58
N SER A 299 -1.54 -29.45 18.39
CA SER A 299 -2.42 -30.64 18.29
C SER A 299 -3.89 -30.32 18.66
N GLU A 300 -4.13 -29.61 19.77
CA GLU A 300 -5.48 -29.22 20.19
C GLU A 300 -5.91 -27.85 19.60
N ARG A 301 -4.96 -26.94 19.39
CA ARG A 301 -5.23 -25.57 18.91
C ARG A 301 -5.53 -25.49 17.40
N ARG A 302 -5.04 -26.45 16.59
CA ARG A 302 -5.34 -26.54 15.13
C ARG A 302 -6.83 -26.67 14.84
N HIS A 303 -7.55 -27.42 15.66
CA HIS A 303 -8.99 -27.58 15.47
C HIS A 303 -9.74 -26.31 15.88
N SER A 304 -9.41 -25.66 17.01
CA SER A 304 -10.24 -24.55 17.51
C SER A 304 -10.14 -23.22 16.72
N LEU A 305 -9.04 -22.97 16.00
CA LEU A 305 -8.80 -21.66 15.36
C LEU A 305 -9.16 -21.59 13.87
N THR A 306 -9.05 -22.70 13.12
CA THR A 306 -9.42 -22.69 11.70
C THR A 306 -10.93 -22.57 11.54
N TRP A 307 -11.40 -21.85 10.52
CA TRP A 307 -12.84 -21.67 10.29
C TRP A 307 -13.55 -23.02 10.13
N SER A 308 -12.87 -24.00 9.52
CA SER A 308 -13.35 -25.38 9.35
C SER A 308 -13.37 -26.23 10.63
N GLY A 309 -12.63 -25.83 11.68
CA GLY A 309 -12.47 -26.62 12.89
C GLY A 309 -13.16 -26.04 14.13
N ARG A 310 -13.67 -24.80 14.08
CA ARG A 310 -14.39 -24.19 15.21
C ARG A 310 -15.58 -25.07 15.62
N PRO A 311 -15.68 -25.50 16.89
CA PRO A 311 -16.87 -26.19 17.36
C PRO A 311 -18.08 -25.27 17.16
N LYS A 312 -19.17 -25.80 16.60
CA LYS A 312 -20.44 -25.08 16.52
C LYS A 312 -20.83 -24.69 17.94
N LYS A 313 -21.13 -23.40 18.18
CA LYS A 313 -21.72 -22.98 19.47
C LYS A 313 -22.96 -23.85 19.72
N PRO A 314 -23.13 -24.46 20.91
CA PRO A 314 -24.38 -25.12 21.23
C PRO A 314 -25.52 -24.10 21.08
N SER A 315 -26.59 -24.51 20.40
CA SER A 315 -27.81 -23.72 20.28
C SER A 315 -28.34 -23.40 21.69
N PRO A 316 -28.86 -22.19 21.96
CA PRO A 316 -29.39 -21.84 23.29
C PRO A 316 -30.65 -22.60 23.73
N LEU A 317 -31.03 -23.68 23.06
CA LEU A 317 -32.23 -24.46 23.34
C LEU A 317 -31.93 -25.94 23.06
N ALA A 318 -31.68 -26.67 24.14
CA ALA A 318 -31.92 -28.10 24.31
C ALA A 318 -32.14 -28.34 25.80
#